data_AF-A0A4U0VFZ2-F1
#
_entry.id   AF-A0A4U0VFZ2-F1
#
_cell.length_a   1.000
_cell.length_b   1.000
_cell.length_c   1.000
_cell.angle_alpha   90.00
_cell.angle_beta   90.00
_cell.angle_gamma   90.00
#
_symmetry.space_group_name_H-M   'P 1'
#
loop_
_entity.id
_entity.type
_entity.pdbx_description
1 polymer ?
#
loop_
_entity_poly.entity_id
_entity_poly.type
_entity_poly.pdbx_seq_one_letter_code
_entity_poly.pdbx_strand_id
1 'polypeptide(L)'
;MARLPLYGFVSLACAQSCYWPAATQADSNWTPCDASQSVSHCCHAEDLCLNNGYCFAQAGSGNGFPNRLVRGACTDRSWQSSSCPQYCADVSAGGEQTIALVQDEANGWFCCGFGTLFFDGSNCTTATRGSNAPFNLHPELAILDRSNGATTLSTAAGTTAATGGTASTVTSTVTMTASAASVPATASSGSTSVVAVGAGIAVPLGILLIAVSAIAVILWRRNKRLIQQMDQKERQYQAQSAYDKKDIQSSYDTQRAALLPVSEVDGTSIVPELAANERGLKRGRSGK
;
A
#
# COMPACT_ATOMS: atom_id res chain seq x y z
N MET A 1 56.79 23.79 -1.17
CA MET A 1 55.86 22.65 -1.29
C MET A 1 54.80 22.81 -0.20
N ALA A 2 53.64 23.37 -0.54
CA ALA A 2 52.54 23.57 0.40
C ALA A 2 51.62 22.35 0.33
N ARG A 3 51.46 21.63 1.45
CA ARG A 3 50.51 20.53 1.57
C ARG A 3 49.17 21.10 2.06
N LEU A 4 48.16 21.13 1.19
CA LEU A 4 46.79 21.40 1.59
C LEU A 4 46.25 20.18 2.36
N PRO A 5 45.71 20.34 3.58
CA PRO A 5 45.03 19.26 4.27
C PRO A 5 43.67 19.02 3.60
N LEU A 6 43.46 17.78 3.13
CA LEU A 6 42.19 17.31 2.62
C LEU A 6 41.26 17.08 3.82
N TYR A 7 40.41 18.07 4.13
CA TYR A 7 39.36 17.92 5.13
C TYR A 7 38.24 17.04 4.55
N GLY A 8 38.15 15.80 5.03
CA GLY A 8 37.01 14.93 4.74
C GLY A 8 35.77 15.45 5.45
N PHE A 9 34.78 15.91 4.69
CA PHE A 9 33.45 16.22 5.22
C PHE A 9 32.74 14.91 5.54
N VAL A 10 32.67 14.56 6.82
CA VAL A 10 31.73 13.55 7.30
C VAL A 10 30.34 14.20 7.27
N SER A 11 29.54 13.90 6.25
CA SER A 11 28.13 14.31 6.22
C SER A 11 27.38 13.55 7.31
N LEU A 12 27.06 14.25 8.41
CA LEU A 12 26.08 13.78 9.38
C LEU A 12 24.70 13.83 8.70
N ALA A 13 24.22 12.68 8.21
CA ALA A 13 22.83 12.55 7.78
C ALA A 13 21.95 12.60 9.05
N CYS A 14 21.36 13.76 9.33
CA CYS A 14 20.36 13.88 10.39
C CYS A 14 19.14 13.03 10.00
N ALA A 15 18.74 12.09 10.87
CA ALA A 15 17.47 11.40 10.71
C ALA A 15 16.32 12.43 10.81
N GLN A 16 15.73 12.80 9.68
CA GLN A 16 14.59 13.72 9.65
C GLN A 16 13.31 12.98 10.02
N SER A 17 12.56 13.55 10.96
CA SER A 17 11.22 13.07 11.30
C SER A 17 10.19 13.62 10.34
N CYS A 18 9.18 12.82 10.02
CA CYS A 18 8.06 13.21 9.19
C CYS A 18 6.84 13.53 10.03
N TYR A 19 6.03 14.49 9.59
CA TYR A 19 4.85 15.00 10.28
C TYR A 19 3.67 15.06 9.33
N TRP A 20 2.50 14.72 9.84
CA TRP A 20 1.21 14.92 9.16
C TRP A 20 0.80 16.40 9.17
N PRO A 21 -0.13 16.84 8.30
CA PRO A 21 -0.59 18.23 8.28
C PRO A 21 -1.10 18.76 9.63
N ALA A 22 -1.62 17.87 10.49
CA ALA A 22 -2.03 18.16 11.86
C ALA A 22 -0.86 18.33 12.85
N ALA A 23 0.38 18.47 12.36
CA ALA A 23 1.62 18.59 13.12
C ALA A 23 1.94 17.42 14.07
N THR A 24 1.27 16.27 13.88
CA THR A 24 1.53 15.01 14.56
C THR A 24 2.65 14.26 13.84
N GLN A 25 3.55 13.64 14.60
CA GLN A 25 4.67 12.89 14.03
C GLN A 25 4.15 11.58 13.42
N ALA A 26 4.59 11.28 12.20
CA ALA A 26 4.37 9.98 11.57
C ALA A 26 5.30 8.92 12.17
N ASP A 27 4.94 7.64 12.05
CA ASP A 27 5.80 6.55 12.52
C ASP A 27 7.12 6.46 11.71
N SER A 28 8.04 5.62 12.17
CA SER A 28 9.39 5.50 11.60
C SER A 28 9.44 4.95 10.17
N ASN A 29 8.35 4.38 9.65
CA ASN A 29 8.31 3.92 8.26
C ASN A 29 8.06 5.07 7.29
N TRP A 30 7.71 6.26 7.76
CA TRP A 30 7.64 7.47 6.96
C TRP A 30 9.00 8.14 6.94
N THR A 31 9.63 8.16 5.77
CA THR A 31 10.97 8.70 5.59
C THR A 31 10.95 9.85 4.59
N PRO A 32 11.93 10.78 4.59
CA PRO A 32 12.03 11.79 3.54
C PRO A 32 12.28 11.14 2.17
N CYS A 33 11.76 11.75 1.12
CA CYS A 33 12.03 11.37 -0.26
C CYS A 33 13.30 12.01 -0.83
N ASP A 34 13.78 13.08 -0.21
CA ASP A 34 15.09 13.66 -0.44
C ASP A 34 15.71 14.05 0.91
N ALA A 35 16.54 13.18 1.45
CA ALA A 35 17.24 13.38 2.72
C ALA A 35 18.40 14.40 2.63
N SER A 36 18.76 14.86 1.43
CA SER A 36 19.76 15.91 1.26
C SER A 36 19.19 17.31 1.49
N GLN A 37 17.86 17.45 1.45
CA GLN A 37 17.17 18.71 1.64
C GLN A 37 16.71 18.90 3.09
N SER A 38 16.69 20.16 3.53
CA SER A 38 16.18 20.51 4.87
C SER A 38 14.67 20.24 5.00
N VAL A 39 13.91 20.38 3.92
CA VAL A 39 12.49 20.04 3.84
C VAL A 39 12.24 19.13 2.64
N SER A 40 11.60 17.99 2.91
CA SER A 40 11.17 17.03 1.90
C SER A 40 9.79 16.51 2.26
N HIS A 41 8.98 16.22 1.24
CA HIS A 41 7.85 15.33 1.40
C HIS A 41 8.32 13.95 1.86
N CYS A 42 7.44 13.23 2.54
CA CYS A 42 7.72 11.92 3.09
C CYS A 42 6.73 10.90 2.57
N CYS A 43 7.26 9.79 2.08
CA CYS A 43 6.50 8.61 1.70
C CYS A 43 6.81 7.47 2.65
N HIS A 44 5.90 6.50 2.75
CA HIS A 44 6.21 5.25 3.43
C HIS A 44 7.42 4.58 2.77
N ALA A 45 8.18 3.81 3.54
CA ALA A 45 9.43 3.20 3.10
C ALA A 45 9.26 2.24 1.92
N GLU A 46 8.07 1.65 1.78
CA GLU A 46 7.71 0.72 0.70
C GLU A 46 7.06 1.42 -0.51
N ASP A 47 6.82 2.72 -0.43
CA ASP A 47 6.17 3.50 -1.49
C ASP A 47 7.19 4.26 -2.33
N LEU A 48 6.83 4.48 -3.60
CA LEU A 48 7.68 5.20 -4.54
C LEU A 48 7.50 6.70 -4.38
N CYS A 49 8.60 7.42 -4.16
CA CYS A 49 8.61 8.87 -4.13
C CYS A 49 8.51 9.44 -5.54
N LEU A 50 7.73 10.51 -5.71
CA LEU A 50 7.65 11.27 -6.95
C LEU A 50 8.17 12.68 -6.68
N ASN A 51 8.96 13.25 -7.59
CA ASN A 51 9.58 14.56 -7.34
C ASN A 51 8.59 15.74 -7.33
N ASN A 52 7.32 15.51 -7.68
CA ASN A 52 6.23 16.49 -7.46
C ASN A 52 5.72 16.57 -6.01
N GLY A 53 6.32 15.82 -5.08
CA GLY A 53 5.96 15.86 -3.66
C GLY A 53 4.97 14.79 -3.21
N TYR A 54 4.54 13.90 -4.11
CA TYR A 54 3.56 12.85 -3.82
C TYR A 54 4.20 11.46 -3.86
N CYS A 55 3.46 10.47 -3.40
CA CYS A 55 3.90 9.09 -3.33
C CYS A 55 3.02 8.23 -4.23
N PHE A 56 3.61 7.26 -4.91
CA PHE A 56 2.85 6.15 -5.46
C PHE A 56 2.85 5.01 -4.45
N ALA A 57 1.69 4.78 -3.83
CA ALA A 57 1.49 3.76 -2.82
C ALA A 57 1.52 2.36 -3.44
N GLN A 58 2.48 1.53 -3.05
CA GLN A 58 2.70 0.19 -3.61
C GLN A 58 2.21 -0.90 -2.67
N ALA A 59 2.43 -0.74 -1.36
CA ALA A 59 2.19 -1.79 -0.37
C ALA A 59 0.87 -1.63 0.40
N GLY A 60 0.18 -0.50 0.26
CA GLY A 60 -0.99 -0.18 1.09
C GLY A 60 -0.60 0.45 2.43
N SER A 61 0.21 1.50 2.33
CA SER A 61 0.71 2.39 3.38
C SER A 61 -0.28 2.86 4.47
N GLY A 62 -0.35 2.29 5.67
CA GLY A 62 -1.17 2.89 6.75
C GLY A 62 -2.70 2.81 6.51
N ASN A 63 -3.37 3.94 6.22
CA ASN A 63 -4.78 3.96 5.76
C ASN A 63 -4.89 3.74 4.22
N GLY A 64 -3.75 3.43 3.60
CA GLY A 64 -3.51 3.18 2.20
C GLY A 64 -4.01 1.82 1.70
N PHE A 65 -4.67 1.80 0.56
CA PHE A 65 -4.75 0.67 -0.37
C PHE A 65 -3.59 0.84 -1.37
N PRO A 66 -3.04 -0.25 -1.93
CA PRO A 66 -1.98 -0.15 -2.93
C PRO A 66 -2.48 0.40 -4.27
N ASN A 67 -1.55 0.66 -5.19
CA ASN A 67 -1.77 1.07 -6.58
C ASN A 67 -2.46 2.42 -6.75
N ARG A 68 -2.00 3.44 -6.03
CA ARG A 68 -2.58 4.78 -6.12
C ARG A 68 -1.59 5.89 -5.80
N LEU A 69 -1.85 7.06 -6.36
CA LEU A 69 -1.19 8.28 -5.95
C LEU A 69 -1.73 8.71 -4.58
N VAL A 70 -0.83 9.09 -3.68
CA VAL A 70 -1.18 9.53 -2.33
C VAL A 70 -0.34 10.72 -1.92
N ARG A 71 -0.91 11.54 -1.06
CA ARG A 71 -0.20 12.54 -0.28
C ARG A 71 0.23 11.91 1.04
N GLY A 72 1.54 11.90 1.26
CA GLY A 72 2.16 11.37 2.47
C GLY A 72 2.38 12.41 3.58
N ALA A 73 3.46 12.27 4.33
CA ALA A 73 3.84 13.23 5.37
C ALA A 73 4.82 14.29 4.83
N CYS A 74 5.34 15.17 5.69
CA CYS A 74 6.41 16.11 5.33
C CYS A 74 7.39 16.29 6.50
N THR A 75 8.66 16.59 6.22
CA THR A 75 9.63 16.88 7.30
C THR A 75 9.42 18.24 7.95
N ASP A 76 8.72 19.18 7.29
CA ASP A 76 8.28 20.43 7.90
C ASP A 76 7.00 20.23 8.71
N ARG A 77 7.15 20.28 10.04
CA ARG A 77 6.06 20.15 11.00
C ARG A 77 4.99 21.23 10.86
N SER A 78 5.34 22.42 10.36
CA SER A 78 4.40 23.53 10.18
C SER A 78 3.60 23.45 8.88
N TRP A 79 4.02 22.58 7.95
CA TRP A 79 3.43 22.40 6.62
C TRP A 79 3.38 23.69 5.76
N GLN A 80 4.20 24.70 6.10
CA GLN A 80 4.26 25.98 5.39
C GLN A 80 5.20 25.92 4.19
N SER A 81 6.13 24.95 4.17
CA SER A 81 7.03 24.77 3.03
C SER A 81 6.28 24.31 1.78
N SER A 82 6.60 24.94 0.65
CA SER A 82 6.15 24.52 -0.67
C SER A 82 6.69 23.14 -1.08
N SER A 83 7.75 22.66 -0.42
CA SER A 83 8.27 21.30 -0.63
C SER A 83 7.38 20.22 0.00
N CYS A 84 6.42 20.60 0.85
CA CYS A 84 5.37 19.70 1.33
C CYS A 84 4.20 19.67 0.33
N PRO A 85 3.57 18.51 0.08
CA PRO A 85 2.45 18.37 -0.85
C PRO A 85 1.19 19.07 -0.35
N GLN A 86 0.89 20.22 -0.94
CA GLN A 86 -0.13 21.14 -0.43
C GLN A 86 -1.58 20.71 -0.73
N TYR A 87 -1.84 20.07 -1.87
CA TYR A 87 -3.21 19.64 -2.18
C TYR A 87 -3.66 18.53 -1.23
N CYS A 88 -4.92 18.63 -0.83
CA CYS A 88 -5.63 17.82 0.13
C CYS A 88 -5.21 18.00 1.59
N ALA A 89 -4.24 18.85 1.95
CA ALA A 89 -3.63 18.87 3.30
C ALA A 89 -4.66 19.16 4.40
N ASP A 90 -5.73 19.84 3.99
CA ASP A 90 -6.93 20.20 4.72
C ASP A 90 -8.01 19.11 4.76
N VAL A 91 -7.92 18.06 3.93
CA VAL A 91 -8.91 16.98 3.82
C VAL A 91 -8.64 15.84 4.81
N SER A 92 -7.41 15.34 4.82
CA SER A 92 -6.96 14.33 5.79
C SER A 92 -5.66 14.84 6.39
N ALA A 93 -5.80 15.55 7.51
CA ALA A 93 -4.68 16.20 8.19
C ALA A 93 -3.93 15.25 9.14
N GLY A 94 -4.54 14.14 9.54
CA GLY A 94 -3.96 13.19 10.50
C GLY A 94 -3.27 11.99 9.88
N GLY A 95 -3.19 11.91 8.56
CA GLY A 95 -2.66 10.72 7.88
C GLY A 95 -2.52 10.89 6.37
N GLU A 96 -2.22 9.76 5.73
CA GLU A 96 -2.17 9.65 4.28
C GLU A 96 -3.51 10.03 3.64
N GLN A 97 -3.44 10.58 2.42
CA GLN A 97 -4.61 10.91 1.63
C GLN A 97 -4.47 10.43 0.20
N THR A 98 -5.48 9.72 -0.32
CA THR A 98 -5.50 9.33 -1.73
C THR A 98 -5.69 10.54 -2.63
N ILE A 99 -4.97 10.54 -3.75
CA ILE A 99 -5.14 11.46 -4.87
C ILE A 99 -5.64 10.65 -6.05
N ALA A 100 -6.88 10.89 -6.45
CA ALA A 100 -7.55 10.09 -7.46
C ALA A 100 -7.61 10.86 -8.78
N LEU A 101 -7.24 10.20 -9.88
CA LEU A 101 -7.49 10.70 -11.23
C LEU A 101 -9.00 10.65 -11.50
N VAL A 102 -9.57 11.78 -11.90
CA VAL A 102 -11.01 11.95 -12.14
C VAL A 102 -11.34 12.33 -13.57
N GLN A 103 -10.41 12.94 -14.29
CA GLN A 103 -10.52 13.21 -15.72
C GLN A 103 -9.17 12.92 -16.38
N ASP A 104 -9.19 12.10 -17.42
CA ASP A 104 -8.02 11.69 -18.18
C ASP A 104 -7.78 12.67 -19.35
N GLU A 105 -7.20 13.82 -19.01
CA GLU A 105 -6.74 14.83 -19.98
C GLU A 105 -5.20 14.87 -20.03
N ALA A 106 -4.63 15.73 -20.87
CA ALA A 106 -3.18 15.76 -21.14
C ALA A 106 -2.26 15.78 -19.90
N ASN A 107 -2.70 16.39 -18.78
CA ASN A 107 -1.96 16.40 -17.52
C ASN A 107 -2.70 15.68 -16.37
N GLY A 108 -3.85 15.06 -16.64
CA GLY A 108 -4.76 14.48 -15.65
C GLY A 108 -5.38 15.50 -14.69
N TRP A 109 -6.65 15.34 -14.35
CA TRP A 109 -7.27 16.10 -13.26
C TRP A 109 -7.51 15.20 -12.07
N PHE A 110 -7.22 15.73 -10.89
CA PHE A 110 -7.21 14.98 -9.65
C PHE A 110 -8.14 15.58 -8.61
N CYS A 111 -8.64 14.69 -7.76
CA CYS A 111 -9.37 15.04 -6.54
C CYS A 111 -8.78 14.31 -5.34
N CYS A 112 -9.06 14.82 -4.14
CA CYS A 112 -8.79 14.09 -2.91
C CYS A 112 -9.72 12.87 -2.84
N GLY A 113 -9.17 11.67 -2.96
CA GLY A 113 -9.93 10.42 -2.91
C GLY A 113 -10.31 10.04 -1.49
N PHE A 114 -11.60 9.99 -1.19
CA PHE A 114 -12.13 9.42 0.06
C PHE A 114 -13.36 8.57 -0.24
N GLY A 115 -13.35 7.31 0.20
CA GLY A 115 -14.46 6.37 -0.02
C GLY A 115 -14.80 6.12 -1.50
N THR A 116 -16.06 5.82 -1.78
CA THR A 116 -16.62 5.76 -3.14
C THR A 116 -17.30 7.08 -3.46
N LEU A 117 -17.09 7.63 -4.67
CA LEU A 117 -17.64 8.92 -5.17
C LEU A 117 -16.89 10.19 -4.71
N PHE A 118 -15.62 10.31 -5.10
CA PHE A 118 -14.80 11.54 -4.91
C PHE A 118 -14.96 12.57 -6.04
N PHE A 119 -15.82 12.28 -7.02
CA PHE A 119 -16.09 13.12 -8.20
C PHE A 119 -17.53 12.94 -8.67
N ASP A 120 -18.21 14.04 -9.01
CA ASP A 120 -19.63 14.05 -9.44
C ASP A 120 -19.80 14.17 -10.97
N GLY A 121 -18.71 14.18 -11.72
CA GLY A 121 -18.70 14.43 -13.17
C GLY A 121 -18.18 15.82 -13.55
N SER A 122 -18.09 16.76 -12.60
CA SER A 122 -17.53 18.10 -12.85
C SER A 122 -16.66 18.62 -11.71
N ASN A 123 -16.98 18.26 -10.47
CA ASN A 123 -16.32 18.73 -9.27
C ASN A 123 -15.86 17.57 -8.38
N CYS A 124 -14.80 17.82 -7.60
CA CYS A 124 -14.47 17.00 -6.46
C CYS A 124 -15.58 17.09 -5.41
N THR A 125 -15.96 15.95 -4.83
CA THR A 125 -16.97 15.96 -3.76
C THR A 125 -16.43 16.51 -2.45
N THR A 126 -15.12 16.50 -2.27
CA THR A 126 -14.43 17.12 -1.13
C THR A 126 -13.61 18.32 -1.62
N ALA A 127 -13.82 19.48 -1.00
CA ALA A 127 -13.04 20.67 -1.29
C ALA A 127 -11.61 20.52 -0.76
N THR A 128 -10.65 21.07 -1.48
CA THR A 128 -9.29 21.30 -0.97
C THR A 128 -8.84 22.70 -1.32
N ARG A 129 -8.11 23.35 -0.41
CA ARG A 129 -7.67 24.73 -0.53
C ARG A 129 -8.84 25.70 -0.83
N GLY A 130 -10.01 25.39 -0.27
CA GLY A 130 -11.23 26.17 -0.45
C GLY A 130 -11.93 26.02 -1.81
N SER A 131 -11.58 25.03 -2.62
CA SER A 131 -12.20 24.78 -3.93
C SER A 131 -12.60 23.32 -4.13
N ASN A 132 -13.74 23.10 -4.77
CA ASN A 132 -14.19 21.79 -5.27
C ASN A 132 -13.76 21.52 -6.71
N ALA A 133 -13.11 22.47 -7.38
CA ALA A 133 -12.58 22.24 -8.71
C ALA A 133 -11.50 21.15 -8.66
N PRO A 134 -11.49 20.19 -9.61
CA PRO A 134 -10.35 19.30 -9.79
C PRO A 134 -9.06 20.09 -9.93
N PHE A 135 -7.95 19.53 -9.46
CA PHE A 135 -6.63 20.16 -9.53
C PHE A 135 -5.69 19.35 -10.40
N ASN A 136 -4.70 20.03 -10.98
CA ASN A 136 -3.64 19.38 -11.72
C ASN A 136 -2.44 19.12 -10.80
N LEU A 137 -1.74 18.02 -11.04
CA LEU A 137 -0.42 17.76 -10.49
C LEU A 137 0.59 17.80 -11.61
N HIS A 138 1.74 18.41 -11.33
CA HIS A 138 2.82 18.47 -12.32
C HIS A 138 3.29 17.04 -12.63
N PRO A 139 3.34 16.64 -13.93
CA PRO A 139 3.84 15.33 -14.33
C PRO A 139 5.33 15.25 -14.04
N GLU A 140 5.74 14.24 -13.30
CA GLU A 140 7.08 14.23 -12.72
C GLU A 140 7.60 12.80 -12.53
N LEU A 141 8.92 12.67 -12.33
CA LEU A 141 9.65 11.41 -12.33
C LEU A 141 9.64 10.74 -10.96
N ALA A 142 9.80 9.43 -10.98
CA ALA A 142 10.10 8.68 -9.77
C ALA A 142 11.48 9.06 -9.23
N ILE A 143 11.56 9.33 -7.92
CA ILE A 143 12.83 9.43 -7.20
C ILE A 143 13.31 8.00 -6.91
N LEU A 144 14.51 7.69 -7.40
CA LEU A 144 15.14 6.38 -7.30
C LEU A 144 16.11 6.29 -6.13
N ASP A 145 16.69 7.42 -5.71
CA ASP A 145 17.59 7.51 -4.55
C ASP A 145 17.09 8.58 -3.58
N ARG A 146 16.57 8.14 -2.43
CA ARG A 146 16.02 9.02 -1.40
C ARG A 146 17.09 9.75 -0.59
N SER A 147 18.36 9.36 -0.69
CA SER A 147 19.45 10.03 0.03
C SER A 147 19.76 11.41 -0.54
N ASN A 148 19.45 11.63 -1.82
CA ASN A 148 19.79 12.84 -2.58
C ASN A 148 18.70 13.30 -3.56
N GLY A 149 17.53 12.64 -3.58
CA GLY A 149 16.41 13.00 -4.46
C GLY A 149 16.63 12.64 -5.93
N ALA A 150 17.64 11.83 -6.29
CA ALA A 150 17.95 11.55 -7.69
C ALA A 150 16.83 10.76 -8.39
N THR A 151 16.42 11.24 -9.57
CA THR A 151 15.42 10.62 -10.44
C THR A 151 16.03 9.75 -11.54
N THR A 152 17.36 9.76 -11.66
CA THR A 152 18.11 8.96 -12.62
C THR A 152 19.04 8.00 -11.90
N LEU A 153 19.13 6.77 -12.39
CA LEU A 153 20.11 5.82 -11.90
C LEU A 153 21.51 6.29 -12.35
N SER A 154 22.38 6.62 -11.41
CA SER A 154 23.78 6.90 -11.72
C SER A 154 24.45 5.59 -12.12
N THR A 155 24.47 5.29 -13.41
CA THR A 155 25.30 4.22 -13.94
C THR A 155 26.71 4.74 -13.83
N ALA A 156 27.47 4.28 -12.83
CA ALA A 156 28.91 4.47 -12.83
C ALA A 156 29.43 3.81 -14.11
N ALA A 157 29.58 4.58 -15.19
CA ALA A 157 30.33 4.17 -16.36
C ALA A 157 31.75 3.94 -15.85
N GLY A 158 32.09 2.67 -15.63
CA GLY A 158 33.45 2.23 -15.38
C GLY A 158 34.28 2.63 -16.58
N THR A 159 34.84 3.84 -16.52
CA THR A 159 35.88 4.29 -17.45
C THR A 159 37.15 3.56 -17.04
N THR A 160 37.31 2.36 -17.58
CA THR A 160 38.60 1.69 -17.72
C THR A 160 39.45 2.51 -18.69
N ALA A 161 40.06 3.58 -18.19
CA ALA A 161 41.24 4.17 -18.81
C ALA A 161 42.47 3.68 -18.03
N ALA A 162 43.06 2.58 -18.52
CA ALA A 162 44.35 2.11 -18.10
C ALA A 162 45.44 3.07 -18.60
N THR A 163 46.22 3.70 -17.70
CA THR A 163 47.69 3.62 -17.70
C THR A 163 48.33 4.29 -16.46
N GLY A 164 49.08 3.48 -15.70
CA GLY A 164 50.35 3.86 -15.07
C GLY A 164 50.34 4.51 -13.67
N GLY A 165 50.62 3.72 -12.62
CA GLY A 165 51.08 4.29 -11.35
C GLY A 165 50.99 3.39 -10.11
N THR A 166 51.89 2.41 -10.01
CA THR A 166 52.47 1.77 -8.80
C THR A 166 51.55 1.22 -7.70
N ALA A 167 51.69 -0.09 -7.49
CA ALA A 167 51.07 -0.91 -6.46
C ALA A 167 51.32 -0.42 -5.01
N SER A 168 50.30 -0.55 -4.17
CA SER A 168 50.46 -0.85 -2.74
C SER A 168 49.26 -1.65 -2.25
N THR A 169 49.47 -2.95 -2.14
CA THR A 169 48.57 -3.92 -1.51
C THR A 169 48.59 -3.67 0.00
N VAL A 170 47.47 -3.25 0.59
CA VAL A 170 47.30 -3.22 2.05
C VAL A 170 46.44 -4.41 2.46
N THR A 171 47.12 -5.47 2.89
CA THR A 171 46.52 -6.62 3.57
C THR A 171 46.14 -6.20 4.99
N SER A 172 44.84 -6.17 5.31
CA SER A 172 44.38 -5.98 6.69
C SER A 172 44.27 -7.34 7.39
N THR A 173 45.25 -7.67 8.22
CA THR A 173 45.20 -8.79 9.18
C THR A 173 44.46 -8.35 10.44
N VAL A 174 43.30 -8.97 10.72
CA VAL A 174 42.60 -8.82 11.99
C VAL A 174 43.25 -9.76 13.02
N THR A 175 43.83 -9.18 14.07
CA THR A 175 44.44 -9.92 15.18
C THR A 175 43.44 -9.94 16.33
N MET A 176 42.92 -11.12 16.67
CA MET A 176 42.08 -11.33 17.87
C MET A 176 42.98 -11.74 19.02
N THR A 177 43.20 -10.84 19.98
CA THR A 177 43.93 -11.14 21.23
C THR A 177 42.93 -11.61 22.28
N ALA A 178 43.02 -12.90 22.65
CA ALA A 178 42.25 -13.46 23.76
C ALA A 178 43.00 -13.21 25.09
N SER A 179 42.32 -12.57 26.03
CA SER A 179 42.78 -12.38 27.41
C SER A 179 42.54 -13.65 28.22
N ALA A 180 43.60 -14.34 28.63
CA ALA A 180 43.54 -15.41 29.64
C ALA A 180 44.43 -15.04 30.83
N ALA A 181 43.81 -14.88 31.99
CA ALA A 181 44.46 -14.58 33.26
C ALA A 181 45.20 -15.83 33.79
N SER A 182 46.44 -15.61 34.22
CA SER A 182 47.39 -16.55 34.80
C SER A 182 47.27 -16.64 36.32
N VAL A 183 47.29 -17.84 36.93
CA VAL A 183 48.11 -18.20 38.12
C VAL A 183 48.13 -19.76 38.30
N PRO A 184 49.00 -20.40 39.11
CA PRO A 184 50.13 -21.17 38.61
C PRO A 184 50.11 -22.67 38.99
N ALA A 185 51.09 -23.40 38.45
CA ALA A 185 51.31 -24.83 38.62
C ALA A 185 51.84 -25.22 40.02
N THR A 186 51.48 -26.42 40.48
CA THR A 186 52.26 -27.18 41.46
C THR A 186 52.23 -28.67 41.08
N ALA A 187 53.40 -29.29 41.16
CA ALA A 187 53.76 -30.59 40.60
C ALA A 187 53.28 -31.80 41.41
N SER A 188 53.09 -32.95 40.76
CA SER A 188 53.82 -34.21 41.06
C SER A 188 53.27 -35.44 40.29
N SER A 189 54.18 -36.12 39.59
CA SER A 189 54.36 -37.56 39.36
C SER A 189 53.19 -38.57 39.40
N GLY A 190 53.13 -39.46 38.40
CA GLY A 190 52.52 -40.79 38.55
C GLY A 190 51.91 -41.39 37.27
N SER A 191 52.31 -42.62 36.93
CA SER A 191 51.97 -43.39 35.74
C SER A 191 50.59 -44.10 35.77
N THR A 192 50.06 -44.36 34.57
CA THR A 192 49.09 -45.41 34.18
C THR A 192 47.74 -45.52 34.92
N SER A 193 46.63 -45.29 34.21
CA SER A 193 45.57 -46.29 33.92
C SER A 193 44.31 -45.60 33.39
N VAL A 194 43.65 -46.29 32.45
CA VAL A 194 42.30 -46.00 31.95
C VAL A 194 41.28 -46.26 33.07
N VAL A 195 40.20 -45.47 33.08
CA VAL A 195 38.82 -45.76 33.53
C VAL A 195 38.23 -44.68 34.47
N ALA A 196 37.32 -43.92 33.85
CA ALA A 196 36.00 -43.50 34.32
C ALA A 196 35.78 -42.40 35.38
N VAL A 197 34.56 -41.84 35.23
CA VAL A 197 33.76 -40.94 36.08
C VAL A 197 33.94 -39.45 35.73
N GLY A 198 32.91 -38.68 35.35
CA GLY A 198 31.47 -38.91 35.45
C GLY A 198 30.64 -37.95 34.57
N ALA A 199 29.39 -38.38 34.37
CA ALA A 199 28.37 -37.84 33.51
C ALA A 199 27.71 -36.54 34.03
N GLY A 200 27.16 -35.74 33.11
CA GLY A 200 26.21 -34.67 33.45
C GLY A 200 25.71 -33.91 32.22
N ILE A 201 24.38 -33.92 32.01
CA ILE A 201 23.57 -33.27 30.96
C ILE A 201 23.34 -34.11 29.69
N ALA A 202 22.60 -35.21 29.88
CA ALA A 202 21.56 -35.58 28.93
C ALA A 202 20.21 -35.37 29.64
N VAL A 203 19.20 -34.91 28.88
CA VAL A 203 17.83 -34.51 29.28
C VAL A 203 17.71 -33.01 29.63
N PRO A 204 17.31 -32.17 28.65
CA PRO A 204 15.89 -31.79 28.58
C PRO A 204 15.32 -31.62 27.16
N LEU A 205 15.81 -32.36 26.15
CA LEU A 205 15.22 -32.30 24.79
C LEU A 205 13.78 -32.83 24.73
N GLY A 206 13.39 -33.76 25.61
CA GLY A 206 12.04 -34.33 25.62
C GLY A 206 10.96 -33.32 26.03
N ILE A 207 11.23 -32.49 27.05
CA ILE A 207 10.27 -31.50 27.54
C ILE A 207 10.11 -30.35 26.53
N LEU A 208 11.19 -29.93 25.88
CA LEU A 208 11.14 -28.93 24.82
C LEU A 208 10.33 -29.41 23.61
N LEU A 209 10.51 -30.65 23.17
CA LEU A 209 9.74 -31.21 22.06
C LEU A 209 8.25 -31.35 22.39
N ILE A 210 7.90 -31.72 23.63
CA ILE A 210 6.51 -31.78 24.08
C ILE A 210 5.90 -30.37 24.18
N ALA A 211 6.64 -29.39 24.67
CA ALA A 211 6.18 -28.00 24.72
C ALA A 211 5.96 -27.40 23.32
N VAL A 212 6.90 -27.62 22.39
CA VAL A 212 6.81 -27.13 21.01
C VAL A 212 5.65 -27.81 20.28
N SER A 213 5.47 -29.12 20.43
CA SER A 213 4.35 -29.84 19.82
C SER A 213 2.99 -29.41 20.39
N ALA A 214 2.90 -29.16 21.70
CA ALA A 214 1.68 -28.62 22.31
C ALA A 214 1.34 -27.21 21.78
N ILE A 215 2.34 -26.33 21.66
CA ILE A 215 2.16 -24.99 21.09
C ILE A 215 1.73 -25.08 19.62
N ALA A 216 2.35 -25.94 18.82
CA ALA A 216 2.00 -26.15 17.42
C ALA A 216 0.54 -26.63 17.26
N VAL A 217 0.09 -27.56 18.12
CA VAL A 217 -1.31 -28.04 18.12
C VAL A 217 -2.29 -26.93 18.54
N ILE A 218 -1.94 -26.10 19.52
CA ILE A 218 -2.75 -24.96 19.94
C ILE A 218 -2.88 -23.93 18.81
N LEU A 219 -1.77 -23.57 18.16
CA LEU A 219 -1.77 -22.64 17.04
C LEU A 219 -2.55 -23.19 15.85
N TRP A 220 -2.41 -24.49 15.54
CA TRP A 220 -3.17 -25.12 14.46
C TRP A 220 -4.67 -25.15 14.75
N ARG A 221 -5.07 -25.44 15.99
CA ARG A 221 -6.48 -25.38 16.43
C ARG A 221 -7.05 -23.96 16.38
N ARG A 222 -6.27 -22.95 16.79
CA ARG A 222 -6.68 -21.54 16.69
C ARG A 222 -6.82 -21.11 15.24
N ASN A 223 -5.87 -21.48 14.37
CA ASN A 223 -5.92 -21.17 12.96
C ASN A 223 -7.13 -21.83 12.27
N LYS A 224 -7.43 -23.10 12.57
CA LYS A 224 -8.65 -23.75 12.05
C LYS A 224 -9.94 -23.04 12.45
N ARG A 225 -10.03 -22.55 13.70
CA ARG A 225 -11.21 -21.79 14.16
C ARG A 225 -11.32 -20.44 13.43
N LEU A 226 -10.20 -19.77 13.17
CA LEU A 226 -10.18 -18.52 12.41
C LEU A 226 -10.63 -18.74 10.95
N ILE A 227 -10.14 -19.79 10.29
CA ILE A 227 -10.57 -20.15 8.93
C ILE A 227 -12.08 -20.45 8.91
N GLN A 228 -12.60 -21.19 9.89
CA GLN A 228 -14.05 -21.45 9.99
C GLN A 228 -14.88 -20.17 10.22
N GLN A 229 -14.35 -19.21 10.99
CA GLN A 229 -15.01 -17.91 11.17
C GLN A 229 -14.98 -17.06 9.90
N MET A 230 -13.89 -17.14 9.13
CA MET A 230 -13.79 -16.48 7.82
C MET A 230 -14.78 -17.09 6.82
N ASP A 231 -14.87 -18.42 6.75
CA ASP A 231 -15.86 -19.11 5.90
C ASP A 231 -17.30 -18.73 6.27
N GLN A 232 -17.61 -18.56 7.56
CA GLN A 232 -18.92 -18.10 8.02
C GLN A 232 -19.19 -16.66 7.63
N LYS A 233 -18.21 -15.76 7.80
CA LYS A 233 -18.32 -14.35 7.36
C LYS A 233 -18.47 -14.24 5.85
N GLU A 234 -17.76 -15.06 5.08
CA GLU A 234 -17.86 -15.09 3.62
C GLU A 234 -19.25 -15.56 3.18
N ARG A 235 -19.82 -16.60 3.80
CA ARG A 235 -21.21 -17.01 3.54
C ARG A 235 -22.22 -15.94 3.91
N GLN A 236 -22.01 -15.22 5.02
CA GLN A 236 -22.86 -14.09 5.40
C GLN A 236 -22.76 -12.94 4.39
N TYR A 237 -21.56 -12.63 3.92
CA TYR A 237 -21.33 -11.61 2.89
C TYR A 237 -22.00 -11.98 1.56
N GLN A 238 -21.87 -13.24 1.12
CA GLN A 238 -22.54 -13.73 -0.08
C GLN A 238 -24.07 -13.72 0.05
N ALA A 239 -24.62 -14.09 1.20
CA ALA A 239 -26.05 -14.04 1.46
C ALA A 239 -26.58 -12.58 1.45
N GLN A 240 -25.84 -11.64 2.05
CA GLN A 240 -26.19 -10.23 2.06
C GLN A 240 -26.16 -9.63 0.64
N SER A 241 -25.12 -9.95 -0.16
CA SER A 241 -25.02 -9.50 -1.55
C SER A 241 -26.15 -10.07 -2.43
N ALA A 242 -26.55 -11.32 -2.20
CA ALA A 242 -27.68 -11.91 -2.92
C ALA A 242 -29.04 -11.30 -2.52
N TYR A 243 -29.19 -10.86 -1.26
CA TYR A 243 -30.37 -10.15 -0.78
C TYR A 243 -30.47 -8.76 -1.39
N ASP A 244 -29.37 -7.99 -1.36
CA ASP A 244 -29.28 -6.65 -1.93
C ASP A 244 -29.60 -6.64 -3.44
N LYS A 245 -29.07 -7.61 -4.18
CA LYS A 245 -29.38 -7.78 -5.61
C LYS A 245 -30.87 -8.06 -5.88
N LYS A 246 -31.56 -8.79 -5.00
CA LYS A 246 -33.00 -9.06 -5.13
C LYS A 246 -33.84 -7.83 -4.80
N ASP A 247 -33.43 -7.05 -3.81
CA ASP A 247 -34.14 -5.83 -3.42
C ASP A 247 -34.03 -4.75 -4.51
N ILE A 248 -32.83 -4.58 -5.07
CA ILE A 248 -32.59 -3.72 -6.23
C ILE A 248 -33.46 -4.16 -7.42
N GLN A 249 -33.49 -5.46 -7.74
CA GLN A 249 -34.33 -5.96 -8.84
C GLN A 249 -35.84 -5.72 -8.59
N SER A 250 -36.30 -5.93 -7.36
CA SER A 250 -37.70 -5.68 -6.97
C SER A 250 -38.07 -4.19 -7.08
N SER A 251 -37.13 -3.29 -6.75
CA SER A 251 -37.30 -1.85 -6.91
C SER A 251 -37.44 -1.46 -8.39
N TYR A 252 -36.57 -2.00 -9.26
CA TYR A 252 -36.65 -1.78 -10.70
C TYR A 252 -37.96 -2.30 -11.33
N ASP A 253 -38.43 -3.48 -10.93
CA ASP A 253 -39.67 -4.05 -11.46
C ASP A 253 -40.91 -3.25 -11.00
N THR A 254 -40.90 -2.74 -9.76
CA THR A 254 -41.97 -1.85 -9.25
C THR A 254 -41.99 -0.52 -10.00
N GLN A 255 -40.82 0.07 -10.25
CA GLN A 255 -40.70 1.33 -10.97
C GLN A 255 -41.05 1.18 -12.46
N ARG A 256 -40.76 0.03 -13.05
CA ARG A 256 -41.19 -0.32 -14.42
C ARG A 256 -42.71 -0.52 -14.52
N ALA A 257 -43.34 -1.14 -13.52
CA ALA A 257 -44.80 -1.28 -13.48
C ALA A 257 -45.51 0.08 -13.35
N ALA A 258 -44.91 1.04 -12.62
CA ALA A 258 -45.44 2.39 -12.48
C ALA A 258 -45.28 3.27 -13.75
N LEU A 259 -44.39 2.89 -14.67
CA LEU A 259 -44.15 3.60 -15.94
C LEU A 259 -44.93 3.04 -17.13
N LEU A 260 -45.69 1.96 -16.97
CA LEU A 260 -46.61 1.50 -18.00
C LEU A 260 -47.86 2.41 -18.00
N PRO A 261 -48.19 3.09 -19.11
CA PRO A 261 -49.38 3.92 -19.16
C PRO A 261 -50.62 3.03 -19.03
N VAL A 262 -51.41 3.29 -18.00
CA VAL A 262 -52.79 2.78 -17.89
C VAL A 262 -53.57 3.45 -19.02
N SER A 263 -53.82 2.73 -20.10
CA SER A 263 -54.83 3.14 -21.07
C SER A 263 -56.20 2.95 -20.42
N GLU A 264 -56.68 3.97 -19.71
CA GLU A 264 -58.10 4.09 -19.39
C GLU A 264 -58.86 4.24 -20.71
N VAL A 265 -59.63 3.21 -21.08
CA VAL A 265 -60.66 3.32 -22.12
C VAL A 265 -61.87 3.97 -21.47
N ASP A 266 -62.04 5.27 -21.72
CA ASP A 266 -63.26 6.02 -21.42
C ASP A 266 -64.36 5.63 -22.41
N GLY A 267 -65.58 5.45 -21.90
CA GLY A 267 -66.71 4.93 -22.65
C GLY A 267 -67.52 6.02 -23.33
N THR A 268 -68.08 5.75 -24.52
CA THR A 268 -69.45 6.18 -24.86
C THR A 268 -69.99 5.52 -26.14
N SER A 269 -71.23 5.06 -26.00
CA SER A 269 -72.32 4.95 -26.99
C SER A 269 -72.40 3.84 -28.05
N ILE A 270 -73.30 2.88 -27.74
CA ILE A 270 -74.42 2.32 -28.52
C ILE A 270 -74.35 2.22 -30.05
N VAL A 271 -74.44 0.97 -30.53
CA VAL A 271 -75.44 0.56 -31.54
C VAL A 271 -75.87 -0.90 -31.28
N PRO A 272 -77.17 -1.20 -31.15
CA PRO A 272 -77.70 -2.56 -31.20
C PRO A 272 -78.47 -2.77 -32.51
N GLU A 273 -77.95 -3.60 -33.42
CA GLU A 273 -78.67 -4.21 -34.56
C GLU A 273 -77.68 -5.12 -35.29
N LEU A 274 -78.02 -6.20 -35.96
CA LEU A 274 -79.10 -7.17 -35.94
C LEU A 274 -78.55 -8.33 -36.79
N ALA A 275 -79.02 -9.55 -36.57
CA ALA A 275 -78.51 -10.78 -37.19
C ALA A 275 -78.54 -10.80 -38.74
N ALA A 276 -77.56 -11.45 -39.38
CA ALA A 276 -77.80 -12.29 -40.57
C ALA A 276 -76.57 -13.16 -40.93
N ASN A 277 -76.79 -14.46 -40.82
CA ASN A 277 -76.18 -15.59 -41.51
C ASN A 277 -75.75 -15.28 -42.97
N GLU A 278 -74.59 -15.78 -43.42
CA GLU A 278 -74.51 -16.66 -44.62
C GLU A 278 -73.10 -17.23 -44.93
N ARG A 279 -73.03 -18.56 -44.84
CA ARG A 279 -72.40 -19.53 -45.76
C ARG A 279 -71.34 -19.04 -46.78
N GLY A 280 -70.12 -19.57 -46.62
CA GLY A 280 -69.58 -20.53 -47.60
C GLY A 280 -68.51 -20.05 -48.59
N LEU A 281 -67.51 -20.94 -48.75
CA LEU A 281 -66.89 -21.41 -50.01
C LEU A 281 -65.40 -21.05 -50.27
N LYS A 282 -64.53 -22.07 -50.04
CA LYS A 282 -63.39 -22.60 -50.85
C LYS A 282 -62.26 -21.61 -51.27
N ARG A 283 -60.97 -21.97 -51.44
CA ARG A 283 -60.28 -23.22 -51.84
C ARG A 283 -58.74 -22.98 -51.81
N GLY A 284 -57.96 -24.07 -51.75
CA GLY A 284 -56.57 -24.19 -52.23
C GLY A 284 -55.56 -24.44 -51.09
N ARG A 285 -55.13 -25.66 -50.75
CA ARG A 285 -54.46 -26.78 -51.48
C ARG A 285 -53.01 -26.49 -51.89
N SER A 286 -52.14 -27.43 -51.47
CA SER A 286 -50.78 -27.79 -51.92
C SER A 286 -49.65 -27.04 -51.20
N GLY A 287 -48.60 -27.65 -50.64
CA GLY A 287 -48.07 -29.02 -50.53
C GLY A 287 -46.78 -28.88 -49.66
N LYS A 288 -46.12 -29.89 -49.10
CA LYS A 288 -46.13 -31.35 -49.11
C LYS A 288 -45.93 -31.81 -47.66
#